data_AF-A0A2T5PHR5-F1
#
_entry.id   AF-A0A2T5PHR5-F1
#
_cell.length_a   1.000
_cell.length_b   1.000
_cell.length_c   1.000
_cell.angle_alpha   90.00
_cell.angle_beta   90.00
_cell.angle_gamma   90.00
#
_symmetry.space_group_name_H-M   'P 1'
#
loop_
_entity.id
_entity.type
_entity.pdbx_description
1 polymer ?
#
loop_
_entity_poly.entity_id
_entity_poly.type
_entity_poly.pdbx_seq_one_letter_code
_entity_poly.pdbx_strand_id
1 'polypeptide(L)' 'MPNCTPDCVQSLILQPEREQRLLLCRCSRSANLPYCDGSHSPPTTGLADKWRRFFSGR' A
#
# COMPACT_ATOMS: atom_id res chain seq x y z
N MET A 1 -1.46 9.36 0.04
CA MET A 1 -2.62 9.77 0.84
C MET A 1 -3.34 10.82 0.03
N PRO A 2 -4.65 10.73 -0.20
CA PRO A 2 -5.38 11.88 -0.73
C PRO A 2 -5.07 13.08 0.16
N ASN A 3 -4.79 14.23 -0.46
CA ASN A 3 -4.58 15.47 0.26
C ASN A 3 -5.89 15.80 0.98
N CYS A 4 -6.03 15.38 2.24
CA CYS A 4 -7.20 15.69 3.03
C CYS A 4 -7.05 17.09 3.63
N THR A 5 -8.14 17.85 3.64
CA THR A 5 -8.24 19.09 4.41
C THR A 5 -8.21 18.76 5.92
N PRO A 6 -7.87 19.72 6.80
CA PRO A 6 -7.83 19.50 8.25
C PRO A 6 -9.13 18.92 8.85
N ASP A 7 -10.25 19.06 8.14
CA ASP A 7 -11.62 18.74 8.55
C ASP A 7 -12.13 17.41 7.94
N CYS A 8 -11.23 16.64 7.35
CA CYS A 8 -11.55 15.39 6.67
C CYS A 8 -12.05 14.30 7.64
N VAL A 9 -13.36 14.03 7.58
CA VAL A 9 -14.05 13.00 8.39
C VAL A 9 -13.57 11.57 8.11
N GLN A 10 -12.91 11.32 6.98
CA GLN A 10 -12.38 10.03 6.58
C GLN A 10 -10.89 9.85 6.94
N SER A 11 -10.35 10.71 7.82
CA SER A 11 -8.97 10.59 8.27
C SER A 11 -8.74 9.28 9.05
N LEU A 12 -7.62 8.62 8.79
CA LEU A 12 -7.17 7.50 9.61
C LEU A 12 -6.56 8.03 10.90
N ILE A 13 -7.19 7.74 12.04
CA ILE A 13 -6.63 7.97 13.38
C ILE A 13 -6.07 6.64 13.90
N LEU A 14 -4.77 6.59 14.16
CA LEU A 14 -4.09 5.38 14.65
C LEU A 14 -3.68 5.57 16.11
N GLN A 15 -4.13 4.66 16.99
CA GLN A 15 -3.69 4.57 18.38
C GLN A 15 -3.12 3.17 18.64
N PRO A 16 -1.80 2.96 18.42
CA PRO A 16 -1.20 1.66 18.62
C PRO A 16 -0.96 1.38 20.10
N GLU A 17 -1.33 0.18 20.58
CA GLU A 17 -0.99 -0.27 21.94
C GLU A 17 0.52 -0.51 22.13
N ARG A 18 1.23 -0.78 21.02
CA ARG A 18 2.68 -1.04 20.96
C ARG A 18 3.26 -0.61 19.63
N GLU A 19 4.55 -0.34 19.63
CA GLU A 19 5.29 -0.03 18.41
C GLU A 19 5.20 -1.18 17.40
N GLN A 20 4.87 -0.83 16.16
CA GLN A 20 4.72 -1.77 15.06
C GLN A 20 4.96 -1.08 13.72
N ARG A 21 5.45 -1.85 12.75
CA ARG A 21 5.58 -1.37 11.37
C ARG A 21 4.25 -1.58 10.65
N LEU A 22 3.73 -0.52 10.05
CA LEU A 22 2.51 -0.56 9.26
C LEU A 22 2.82 -0.32 7.79
N LEU A 23 2.14 -1.06 6.92
CA LEU A 23 2.21 -0.87 5.49
C LEU A 23 0.95 -0.13 5.05
N LEU A 24 1.12 1.14 4.65
CA LEU A 24 0.00 1.97 4.20
C LEU A 24 -0.12 1.94 2.67
N CYS A 25 -1.36 1.82 2.20
CA CYS A 25 -1.64 1.84 0.78
C CYS A 25 -1.43 3.25 0.21
N ARG A 26 -0.69 3.34 -0.90
CA ARG A 26 -0.52 4.59 -1.68
C ARG A 26 -1.05 4.50 -3.10
N CYS A 27 -1.41 3.30 -3.57
CA CYS A 27 -1.88 3.07 -4.94
C CYS A 27 -3.40 3.11 -5.11
N SER A 28 -4.16 3.24 -4.01
CA SER A 28 -5.64 3.17 -3.98
C SER A 28 -6.27 1.91 -4.61
N ARG A 29 -5.53 0.79 -4.67
CA ARG A 29 -6.01 -0.50 -5.21
C ARG A 29 -6.21 -1.58 -4.15
N SER A 30 -5.90 -1.28 -2.89
CA SER A 30 -6.07 -2.24 -1.80
C SER A 30 -7.53 -2.51 -1.54
N ALA A 31 -7.89 -3.79 -1.36
CA ALA A 31 -9.21 -4.16 -0.85
C ALA A 31 -9.34 -3.92 0.66
N ASN A 32 -8.22 -3.69 1.36
CA ASN A 32 -8.15 -3.48 2.80
C ASN A 32 -7.61 -2.08 3.13
N LEU A 33 -8.15 -1.04 2.50
CA LEU A 33 -7.79 0.35 2.82
C LEU A 33 -8.04 0.62 4.31
N PRO A 34 -7.13 1.34 5.01
CA PRO A 34 -5.99 2.10 4.49
C PRO A 34 -4.68 1.30 4.32
N TYR A 35 -4.70 0.01 4.63
CA TYR A 35 -3.51 -0.84 4.64
C TYR A 35 -3.15 -1.37 3.25
N CYS A 36 -1.87 -1.68 3.05
CA CYS A 36 -1.39 -2.32 1.84
C CYS A 36 -1.62 -3.83 1.90
N ASP A 37 -2.30 -4.37 0.89
CA ASP A 37 -2.57 -5.81 0.69
C ASP A 37 -1.75 -6.42 -0.47
N GLY A 38 -0.86 -5.63 -1.09
CA GLY A 38 -0.08 -6.05 -2.24
C GLY A 38 -0.76 -5.85 -3.59
N SER A 39 -2.01 -5.37 -3.66
CA SER A 39 -2.76 -5.15 -4.91
C SER A 39 -2.13 -4.12 -5.86
N HIS A 40 -1.09 -3.41 -5.43
CA HIS A 40 -0.26 -2.58 -6.31
C HIS A 40 0.58 -3.40 -7.30
N SER A 41 0.88 -4.66 -6.97
CA SER A 41 1.68 -5.57 -7.77
C SER A 41 0.75 -6.48 -8.57
N PRO A 42 0.66 -6.34 -9.91
CA PRO A 42 -0.19 -7.22 -10.70
C PRO A 42 0.33 -8.67 -10.68
N PRO A 43 -0.54 -9.68 -10.87
CA PRO A 43 -0.10 -11.07 -10.98
C PRO A 43 0.92 -11.26 -12.11
N THR A 44 1.83 -12.21 -11.94
CA THR A 44 2.84 -12.61 -12.93
C THR A 44 2.63 -14.04 -13.33
N THR A 45 2.88 -14.37 -14.60
CA THR A 45 2.78 -15.73 -15.14
C THR A 45 3.95 -16.63 -14.76
N GLY A 46 5.10 -16.08 -14.36
CA GLY A 46 6.26 -16.90 -13.97
C GLY A 46 7.28 -16.19 -13.08
N LEU A 47 8.20 -16.98 -12.53
CA LEU A 47 9.26 -16.50 -11.66
C LEU A 47 10.19 -15.51 -12.39
N ALA A 48 10.49 -15.75 -13.66
CA ALA A 48 11.28 -14.83 -14.49
C ALA A 48 10.63 -13.43 -14.61
N ASP A 49 9.30 -13.36 -14.73
CA ASP A 49 8.55 -12.10 -14.78
C ASP A 49 8.62 -11.35 -13.46
N LYS A 50 8.59 -12.08 -12.35
CA LYS A 50 8.77 -11.52 -11.01
C LYS A 50 10.16 -10.92 -10.85
N TRP A 51 11.22 -11.60 -11.30
CA TRP A 51 12.60 -11.09 -11.24
C TRP A 51 12.85 -9.89 -12.14
N ARG A 52 12.22 -9.84 -13.33
CA ARG A 52 12.30 -8.67 -14.21
C ARG A 52 11.89 -7.39 -13.49
N ARG A 53 10.84 -7.42 -12.66
CA ARG A 53 10.41 -6.24 -11.88
C ARG A 53 11.45 -5.70 -10.91
N PHE A 54 12.32 -6.57 -10.38
CA PHE A 54 13.37 -6.16 -9.44
C PHE A 54 14.63 -5.66 -10.15
N PHE A 55 14.99 -6.27 -11.29
CA PHE A 55 16.23 -5.97 -11.99
C PHE A 55 16.09 -4.97 -13.14
N SER A 56 14.87 -4.71 -13.63
CA SER A 56 14.65 -3.76 -14.74
C SER A 56 14.50 -2.30 -14.31
N GLY A 57 14.97 -1.94 -13.11
CA GLY A 57 15.20 -0.58 -12.60
C GLY A 57 14.34 0.54 -13.19
N ARG A 58 13.26 0.88 -12.48
CA ARG A 58 12.75 2.25 -12.41
C ARG A 58 12.45 2.59 -10.97
#